data_AF-A0A2C6B5V6-F1
#
_entry.id   AF-A0A2C6B5V6-F1
#
_cell.length_a   1.000
_cell.length_b   1.000
_cell.length_c   1.000
_cell.angle_alpha   90.00
_cell.angle_beta   90.00
_cell.angle_gamma   90.00
#
_symmetry.space_group_name_H-M   'P 1'
#
loop_
_entity.id
_entity.type
_entity.pdbx_description
1 polymer ?
#
loop_
_entity_poly.entity_id
_entity_poly.type
_entity_poly.pdbx_seq_one_letter_code
_entity_poly.pdbx_strand_id
1 'polypeptide(L)'
;MEVYMKKLINDKNNIVEEVVQGMIKAFPDKVSRVENEPIIIRKNKKVDKVALISGGGSGHEPAHAGYVGYGMLDAAVCGEIFTSPGADKVYNAIKAVDAGKGVLLIIKNYSGDIMNFEMAGEMAQAEGITVKQVVVDDDIAVENSTYTVGRRGIAGTIFVHKILGAAAEKGYDLDKLVELGNKVVKNLKTMGMSLKPCTVFTTGKESFEIADDEVEIGLGIHGEPGTHREKMTTANEFTEKLFEKIYAESDVQKGDRFAVLVNGLGETTLIELFIINNHLQDLLKDKGVEVTKTLVGNYMTSLDMGGFSITLLKLDKEMEELLNAEEDTIAF
;
A
#
# COMPACT_ATOMS: atom_id res chain seq x y z
N MET A 1 17.26 26.04 -22.64
CA MET A 1 15.89 26.33 -22.18
C MET A 1 15.80 25.89 -20.74
N GLU A 2 15.28 26.72 -19.83
CA GLU A 2 14.94 26.25 -18.49
C GLU A 2 13.87 25.16 -18.64
N VAL A 3 14.17 23.95 -18.16
CA VAL A 3 13.19 22.88 -18.09
C VAL A 3 12.37 23.12 -16.82
N TYR A 4 11.16 23.65 -16.97
CA TYR A 4 10.26 23.83 -15.83
C TYR A 4 9.64 22.50 -15.42
N MET A 5 9.73 22.18 -14.13
CA MET A 5 9.06 21.03 -13.53
C MET A 5 7.54 21.24 -13.57
N LYS A 6 6.82 20.35 -14.28
CA LYS A 6 5.36 20.41 -14.41
C LYS A 6 4.68 19.75 -13.22
N LYS A 7 4.69 20.41 -12.06
CA LYS A 7 4.01 19.95 -10.83
C LYS A 7 3.20 21.06 -10.20
N LEU A 8 2.02 20.72 -9.70
CA LEU A 8 1.15 21.63 -8.96
C LEU A 8 1.52 21.60 -7.47
N ILE A 9 2.62 22.28 -7.13
CA ILE A 9 3.11 22.42 -5.77
C ILE A 9 3.50 23.87 -5.51
N ASN A 10 3.48 24.30 -4.24
CA ASN A 10 3.93 25.63 -3.84
C ASN A 10 5.43 25.59 -3.48
N ASP A 11 5.76 25.16 -2.26
CA ASP A 11 7.13 24.98 -1.78
C ASP A 11 7.44 23.48 -1.63
N LYS A 12 8.59 23.06 -2.16
CA LYS A 12 9.08 21.67 -2.08
C LYS A 12 9.28 21.19 -0.64
N ASN A 13 9.54 22.10 0.30
CA ASN A 13 9.73 21.77 1.71
C ASN A 13 8.41 21.60 2.48
N ASN A 14 7.28 22.01 1.89
CA ASN A 14 5.97 22.00 2.55
C ASN A 14 4.99 20.98 1.94
N ILE A 15 5.46 20.12 1.02
CA ILE A 15 4.57 19.21 0.26
C ILE A 15 3.72 18.36 1.21
N VAL A 16 4.34 17.66 2.15
CA VAL A 16 3.63 16.74 3.06
C VAL A 16 2.67 17.51 3.97
N GLU A 17 3.08 18.66 4.50
CA GLU A 17 2.22 19.50 5.33
C GLU A 17 1.00 20.01 4.55
N GLU A 18 1.18 20.47 3.31
CA GLU A 18 0.07 20.93 2.47
C GLU A 18 -0.88 19.79 2.09
N VAL A 19 -0.36 18.58 1.83
CA VAL A 19 -1.18 17.37 1.61
C VAL A 19 -2.02 17.05 2.84
N VAL A 20 -1.39 16.96 4.01
CA VAL A 20 -2.07 16.68 5.30
C VAL A 20 -3.16 17.73 5.58
N GLN A 21 -2.85 19.01 5.42
CA GLN A 21 -3.84 20.07 5.57
C GLN A 21 -4.99 19.96 4.56
N GLY A 22 -4.68 19.63 3.30
CA GLY A 22 -5.66 19.44 2.24
C GLY A 22 -6.65 18.31 2.58
N MET A 23 -6.14 17.17 3.04
CA MET A 23 -6.96 16.03 3.43
C MET A 23 -7.89 16.37 4.61
N ILE A 24 -7.39 17.05 5.65
CA ILE A 24 -8.20 17.44 6.81
C ILE A 24 -9.29 18.44 6.41
N LYS A 25 -8.97 19.40 5.53
CA LYS A 25 -9.95 20.38 5.04
C LYS A 25 -11.02 19.73 4.15
N ALA A 26 -10.67 18.70 3.40
CA ALA A 26 -11.60 17.97 2.53
C ALA A 26 -12.51 17.03 3.32
N PHE A 27 -12.00 16.43 4.40
CA PHE A 27 -12.71 15.39 5.18
C PHE A 27 -12.71 15.67 6.70
N PRO A 28 -13.21 16.83 7.15
CA PRO A 28 -13.11 17.26 8.56
C PRO A 28 -13.88 16.37 9.53
N ASP A 29 -14.87 15.62 9.02
CA ASP A 29 -15.71 14.70 9.80
C ASP A 29 -15.15 13.28 9.86
N LYS A 30 -14.23 12.91 8.94
CA LYS A 30 -13.62 11.57 8.90
C LYS A 30 -12.26 11.50 9.57
N VAL A 31 -11.42 12.51 9.35
CA VAL A 31 -10.02 12.51 9.82
C VAL A 31 -9.64 13.79 10.55
N SER A 32 -8.58 13.69 11.34
CA SER A 32 -7.87 14.79 11.98
C SER A 32 -6.36 14.51 11.97
N ARG A 33 -5.55 15.34 12.62
CA ARG A 33 -4.12 15.09 12.79
C ARG A 33 -3.69 15.11 14.25
N VAL A 34 -2.58 14.43 14.52
CA VAL A 34 -1.79 14.70 15.73
C VAL A 34 -1.24 16.13 15.63
N GLU A 35 -1.25 16.84 16.75
CA GLU A 35 -0.90 18.26 16.79
C GLU A 35 0.53 18.50 16.25
N ASN A 36 0.63 19.35 15.22
CA ASN A 36 1.88 19.74 14.55
C ASN A 36 2.71 18.59 13.96
N GLU A 37 2.10 17.44 13.71
CA GLU A 37 2.77 16.26 13.17
C GLU A 37 2.09 15.81 11.87
N PRO A 38 2.83 15.27 10.88
CA PRO A 38 2.28 14.72 9.65
C PRO A 38 1.69 13.32 9.90
N ILE A 39 0.79 13.21 10.87
CA ILE A 39 0.13 11.97 11.29
C ILE A 39 -1.36 12.18 11.16
N ILE A 40 -1.96 11.52 10.17
CA ILE A 40 -3.42 11.51 9.99
C ILE A 40 -4.00 10.45 10.91
N ILE A 41 -5.05 10.80 11.65
CA ILE A 41 -5.78 9.90 12.54
C ILE A 41 -7.27 9.94 12.23
N ARG A 42 -7.98 8.83 12.45
CA ARG A 42 -9.44 8.81 12.34
C ARG A 42 -10.06 9.75 13.38
N LYS A 43 -11.18 10.39 13.05
CA LYS A 43 -11.86 11.33 13.95
C LYS A 43 -12.38 10.65 15.22
N ASN A 44 -13.00 9.48 15.04
CA ASN A 44 -13.63 8.73 16.11
C ASN A 44 -12.67 7.66 16.61
N LYS A 45 -11.85 7.97 17.62
CA LYS A 45 -10.90 7.02 18.22
C LYS A 45 -11.61 5.75 18.73
N LYS A 46 -10.99 4.58 18.50
CA LYS A 46 -11.47 3.30 19.06
C LYS A 46 -11.44 3.31 20.59
N VAL A 47 -12.32 2.51 21.20
CA VAL A 47 -12.36 2.25 22.64
C VAL A 47 -12.36 0.75 22.85
N ASP A 48 -11.49 0.25 23.74
CA ASP A 48 -11.40 -1.18 24.09
C ASP A 48 -11.19 -2.13 22.90
N LYS A 49 -10.48 -1.67 21.86
CA LYS A 49 -10.11 -2.46 20.67
C LYS A 49 -8.66 -2.20 20.28
N VAL A 50 -8.08 -3.11 19.50
CA VAL A 50 -6.73 -2.93 18.96
C VAL A 50 -6.72 -1.79 17.94
N ALA A 51 -5.75 -0.88 18.08
CA ALA A 51 -5.52 0.19 17.12
C ALA A 51 -4.53 -0.27 16.02
N LEU A 52 -4.75 0.16 14.79
CA LEU A 52 -3.92 -0.17 13.62
C LEU A 52 -3.24 1.07 13.10
N ILE A 53 -1.93 0.97 12.87
CA ILE A 53 -1.12 2.04 12.31
C ILE A 53 -0.37 1.51 11.10
N SER A 54 -0.32 2.31 10.05
CA SER A 54 0.63 2.13 8.95
C SER A 54 1.27 3.46 8.59
N GLY A 55 2.11 3.48 7.57
CA GLY A 55 2.82 4.67 7.15
C GLY A 55 3.97 4.35 6.22
N GLY A 56 4.84 5.34 6.05
CA GLY A 56 5.98 5.30 5.14
C GLY A 56 6.18 6.64 4.47
N GLY A 57 7.03 6.66 3.43
CA GLY A 57 7.21 7.85 2.61
C GLY A 57 5.91 8.31 1.95
N SER A 58 5.76 9.63 1.81
CA SER A 58 4.68 10.21 1.00
C SER A 58 4.96 10.01 -0.50
N GLY A 59 3.93 10.21 -1.34
CA GLY A 59 4.01 10.00 -2.78
C GLY A 59 3.39 8.69 -3.27
N HIS A 60 2.65 8.00 -2.40
CA HIS A 60 1.90 6.78 -2.72
C HIS A 60 0.39 6.96 -2.57
N GLU A 61 -0.07 8.21 -2.48
CA GLU A 61 -1.47 8.54 -2.20
C GLU A 61 -2.41 7.81 -3.18
N PRO A 62 -3.52 7.22 -2.69
CA PRO A 62 -4.10 7.40 -1.35
C PRO A 62 -3.40 6.64 -0.20
N ALA A 63 -2.45 5.76 -0.48
CA ALA A 63 -1.72 5.06 0.57
C ALA A 63 -0.84 6.03 1.40
N HIS A 64 -0.92 6.07 2.73
CA HIS A 64 -1.83 5.32 3.61
C HIS A 64 -2.96 6.16 4.19
N ALA A 65 -2.84 7.49 4.16
CA ALA A 65 -3.77 8.39 4.84
C ALA A 65 -5.21 8.28 4.32
N GLY A 66 -5.42 7.89 3.06
CA GLY A 66 -6.74 7.64 2.49
C GLY A 66 -7.46 6.44 3.09
N TYR A 67 -6.73 5.56 3.78
CA TYR A 67 -7.23 4.34 4.43
C TYR A 67 -7.42 4.49 5.94
N VAL A 68 -7.37 5.71 6.45
CA VAL A 68 -7.64 6.00 7.87
C VAL A 68 -9.14 6.21 8.07
N GLY A 69 -9.75 5.39 8.92
CA GLY A 69 -11.19 5.39 9.15
C GLY A 69 -11.72 4.10 9.76
N TYR A 70 -13.05 4.02 9.91
CA TYR A 70 -13.71 2.83 10.45
C TYR A 70 -13.46 1.63 9.54
N GLY A 71 -13.14 0.47 10.11
CA GLY A 71 -12.92 -0.77 9.36
C GLY A 71 -11.55 -0.89 8.67
N MET A 72 -10.65 0.09 8.80
CA MET A 72 -9.27 0.06 8.27
C MET A 72 -8.27 0.59 9.31
N LEU A 73 -7.46 1.61 8.99
CA LEU A 73 -6.41 2.15 9.86
C LEU A 73 -6.95 3.17 10.87
N ASP A 74 -6.33 3.24 12.05
CA ASP A 74 -6.61 4.27 13.04
C ASP A 74 -5.66 5.48 12.87
N ALA A 75 -4.44 5.24 12.37
CA ALA A 75 -3.51 6.29 11.97
C ALA A 75 -2.67 5.91 10.74
N ALA A 76 -2.25 6.93 10.00
CA ALA A 76 -1.22 6.86 8.97
C ALA A 76 -0.12 7.90 9.28
N VAL A 77 1.12 7.44 9.34
CA VAL A 77 2.31 8.27 9.57
C VAL A 77 2.93 8.64 8.23
N CYS A 78 2.86 9.92 7.85
CA CYS A 78 3.35 10.42 6.57
C CYS A 78 4.80 10.91 6.73
N GLY A 79 5.74 10.20 6.12
CA GLY A 79 7.13 10.65 5.95
C GLY A 79 7.28 11.61 4.78
N GLU A 80 8.51 12.07 4.53
CA GLU A 80 8.82 12.87 3.33
C GLU A 80 8.63 12.02 2.06
N ILE A 81 8.67 12.66 0.88
CA ILE A 81 8.52 11.96 -0.41
C ILE A 81 9.52 10.80 -0.51
N PHE A 82 9.00 9.58 -0.66
CA PHE A 82 9.75 8.32 -0.70
C PHE A 82 10.73 8.07 0.47
N THR A 83 10.49 8.71 1.61
CA THR A 83 11.36 8.58 2.79
C THR A 83 10.54 8.18 4.01
N SER A 84 10.93 7.08 4.66
CA SER A 84 10.30 6.58 5.87
C SER A 84 10.19 7.67 6.97
N PRO A 85 9.08 7.78 7.71
CA PRO A 85 8.97 8.68 8.84
C PRO A 85 9.92 8.26 9.97
N GLY A 86 10.41 9.24 10.74
CA GLY A 86 11.20 8.96 11.94
C GLY A 86 10.40 8.18 12.98
N ALA A 87 11.11 7.35 13.76
CA ALA A 87 10.49 6.54 14.82
C ALA A 87 9.76 7.37 15.88
N ASP A 88 10.22 8.60 16.15
CA ASP A 88 9.56 9.56 17.04
C ASP A 88 8.13 9.86 16.60
N LYS A 89 7.91 10.06 15.30
CA LYS A 89 6.58 10.29 14.72
C LYS A 89 5.70 9.05 14.80
N VAL A 90 6.26 7.87 14.50
CA VAL A 90 5.53 6.60 14.61
C VAL A 90 5.12 6.34 16.07
N TYR A 91 6.03 6.58 17.02
CA TYR A 91 5.75 6.46 18.45
C TYR A 91 4.69 7.47 18.93
N ASN A 92 4.71 8.71 18.43
CA ASN A 92 3.65 9.69 18.69
C ASN A 92 2.29 9.24 18.14
N ALA A 93 2.26 8.58 16.97
CA ALA A 93 1.04 7.98 16.45
C ALA A 93 0.54 6.84 17.35
N ILE A 94 1.42 5.95 17.81
CA ILE A 94 1.10 4.85 18.75
C ILE A 94 0.38 5.40 19.98
N LYS A 95 0.94 6.42 20.64
CA LYS A 95 0.31 7.07 21.79
C LYS A 95 -1.03 7.71 21.47
N ALA A 96 -1.14 8.35 20.31
CA ALA A 96 -2.36 9.05 19.92
C ALA A 96 -3.54 8.08 19.76
N VAL A 97 -3.31 6.90 19.19
CA VAL A 97 -4.40 5.95 18.89
C VAL A 97 -4.55 4.78 19.87
N ASP A 98 -3.60 4.55 20.78
CA ASP A 98 -3.73 3.49 21.78
C ASP A 98 -5.08 3.58 22.52
N ALA A 99 -5.80 2.46 22.51
CA ALA A 99 -7.15 2.32 23.05
C ALA A 99 -7.21 1.26 24.16
N GLY A 100 -6.06 0.92 24.76
CA GLY A 100 -5.96 0.03 25.92
C GLY A 100 -5.96 -1.47 25.61
N LYS A 101 -5.98 -1.85 24.32
CA LYS A 101 -5.83 -3.24 23.86
C LYS A 101 -4.58 -3.49 23.01
N GLY A 102 -3.67 -2.52 23.00
CA GLY A 102 -2.44 -2.55 22.22
C GLY A 102 -2.61 -2.04 20.79
N VAL A 103 -1.48 -1.98 20.09
CA VAL A 103 -1.36 -1.37 18.76
C VAL A 103 -0.67 -2.34 17.81
N LEU A 104 -1.23 -2.49 16.61
CA LEU A 104 -0.67 -3.27 15.52
C LEU A 104 -0.05 -2.33 14.48
N LEU A 105 1.24 -2.51 14.21
CA LEU A 105 1.95 -1.85 13.13
C LEU A 105 1.88 -2.69 11.86
N ILE A 106 1.32 -2.15 10.78
CA ILE A 106 1.35 -2.77 9.45
C ILE A 106 2.44 -2.08 8.65
N ILE A 107 3.53 -2.79 8.40
CA ILE A 107 4.78 -2.22 7.88
C ILE A 107 5.04 -2.80 6.49
N LYS A 108 5.24 -1.94 5.49
CA LYS A 108 5.72 -2.39 4.18
C LYS A 108 7.19 -2.79 4.32
N ASN A 109 7.60 -3.90 3.71
CA ASN A 109 8.97 -4.37 3.84
C ASN A 109 9.94 -3.48 3.03
N TYR A 110 10.42 -2.43 3.69
CA TYR A 110 11.50 -1.54 3.26
C TYR A 110 12.39 -1.29 4.46
N SER A 111 13.71 -1.32 4.30
CA SER A 111 14.65 -1.30 5.43
C SER A 111 14.46 -0.08 6.35
N GLY A 112 14.18 1.09 5.78
CA GLY A 112 13.89 2.30 6.55
C GLY A 112 12.56 2.20 7.33
N ASP A 113 11.52 1.66 6.70
CA ASP A 113 10.21 1.47 7.34
C ASP A 113 10.31 0.45 8.49
N ILE A 114 10.96 -0.70 8.26
CA ILE A 114 11.18 -1.71 9.30
C ILE A 114 11.93 -1.11 10.50
N MET A 115 13.09 -0.50 10.26
CA MET A 115 13.92 0.05 11.32
C MET A 115 13.18 1.11 12.16
N ASN A 116 12.50 2.06 11.52
CA ASN A 116 11.82 3.15 12.22
C ASN A 116 10.60 2.66 12.99
N PHE A 117 9.80 1.76 12.41
CA PHE A 117 8.59 1.25 13.06
C PHE A 117 8.91 0.28 14.20
N GLU A 118 9.94 -0.56 14.06
CA GLU A 118 10.42 -1.43 15.14
C GLU A 118 10.93 -0.60 16.32
N MET A 119 11.78 0.40 16.06
CA MET A 119 12.28 1.30 17.10
C MET A 119 11.14 2.05 17.82
N ALA A 120 10.13 2.50 17.09
CA ALA A 120 8.94 3.13 17.68
C ALA A 120 8.12 2.16 18.54
N GLY A 121 8.01 0.91 18.11
CA GLY A 121 7.37 -0.17 18.87
C GLY A 121 8.10 -0.42 20.20
N GLU A 122 9.43 -0.51 20.17
CA GLU A 122 10.26 -0.66 21.38
C GLU A 122 10.12 0.54 22.33
N MET A 123 10.11 1.77 21.79
CA MET A 123 9.86 2.98 22.57
C MET A 123 8.51 2.95 23.28
N ALA A 124 7.44 2.52 22.60
CA ALA A 124 6.11 2.44 23.19
C ALA A 124 5.98 1.30 24.21
N GLN A 125 6.62 0.16 23.96
CA GLN A 125 6.67 -0.97 24.89
C GLN A 125 7.37 -0.60 26.20
N ALA A 126 8.43 0.23 26.14
CA ALA A 126 9.09 0.77 27.33
C ALA A 126 8.16 1.63 28.20
N GLU A 127 7.09 2.17 27.64
CA GLU A 127 6.04 2.94 28.34
C GLU A 127 4.78 2.13 28.67
N GLY A 128 4.82 0.81 28.44
CA GLY A 128 3.73 -0.10 28.79
C GLY A 128 2.64 -0.25 27.73
N ILE A 129 2.81 0.32 26.53
CA ILE A 129 1.89 0.07 25.40
C ILE A 129 2.32 -1.23 24.71
N THR A 130 1.43 -2.20 24.66
CA THR A 130 1.71 -3.46 23.95
C THR A 130 1.64 -3.21 22.44
N VAL A 131 2.75 -3.42 21.74
CA VAL A 131 2.85 -3.25 20.29
C VAL A 131 3.28 -4.56 19.64
N LYS A 132 2.63 -4.91 18.53
CA LYS A 132 3.06 -5.98 17.61
C LYS A 132 3.05 -5.49 16.18
N GLN A 133 3.60 -6.28 15.26
CA GLN A 133 3.70 -5.91 13.86
C GLN A 133 3.32 -7.04 12.90
N VAL A 134 2.89 -6.63 11.71
CA VAL A 134 2.76 -7.45 10.51
C VAL A 134 3.58 -6.77 9.42
N VAL A 135 4.55 -7.49 8.87
CA VAL A 135 5.37 -7.02 7.76
C VAL A 135 4.77 -7.54 6.46
N VAL A 136 4.58 -6.65 5.48
CA VAL A 136 4.01 -6.98 4.17
C VAL A 136 5.12 -7.01 3.14
N ASP A 137 5.28 -8.15 2.47
CA ASP A 137 6.34 -8.45 1.51
C ASP A 137 5.78 -9.13 0.24
N ASP A 138 4.67 -8.56 -0.28
CA ASP A 138 3.85 -9.15 -1.33
C ASP A 138 4.44 -9.07 -2.75
N ASP A 139 5.45 -8.25 -2.98
CA ASP A 139 6.08 -8.11 -4.29
C ASP A 139 6.93 -9.32 -4.66
N ILE A 140 6.50 -10.06 -5.67
CA ILE A 140 7.19 -11.27 -6.14
C ILE A 140 8.29 -10.99 -7.17
N ALA A 141 8.49 -9.73 -7.58
CA ALA A 141 9.43 -9.40 -8.65
C ALA A 141 10.88 -9.72 -8.26
N VAL A 142 11.28 -9.41 -7.03
CA VAL A 142 12.68 -9.50 -6.59
C VAL A 142 12.78 -10.08 -5.17
N GLU A 143 13.84 -10.85 -4.92
CA GLU A 143 14.14 -11.37 -3.58
C GLU A 143 14.95 -10.38 -2.72
N ASN A 144 15.63 -9.40 -3.32
CA ASN A 144 16.29 -8.29 -2.64
C ASN A 144 16.27 -7.07 -3.56
N SER A 145 16.28 -5.85 -3.01
CA SER A 145 16.31 -4.60 -3.78
C SER A 145 17.18 -3.52 -3.12
N THR A 146 17.34 -2.38 -3.79
CA THR A 146 18.17 -1.25 -3.33
C THR A 146 17.87 -0.81 -1.90
N TYR A 147 16.61 -0.91 -1.46
CA TYR A 147 16.15 -0.47 -0.14
C TYR A 147 15.51 -1.58 0.70
N THR A 148 15.65 -2.85 0.29
CA THR A 148 14.95 -3.97 0.94
C THR A 148 15.80 -5.23 0.99
N VAL A 149 15.78 -5.87 2.16
CA VAL A 149 16.22 -7.26 2.34
C VAL A 149 14.97 -8.14 2.30
N GLY A 150 14.92 -9.11 1.38
CA GLY A 150 13.69 -9.80 1.05
C GLY A 150 12.85 -9.06 0.00
N ARG A 151 11.59 -9.48 -0.10
CA ARG A 151 10.60 -8.92 -1.03
C ARG A 151 10.06 -7.58 -0.54
N ARG A 152 9.69 -6.71 -1.48
CA ARG A 152 9.11 -5.39 -1.17
C ARG A 152 7.65 -5.52 -0.73
N GLY A 153 7.18 -4.58 0.07
CA GLY A 153 5.75 -4.41 0.38
C GLY A 153 5.11 -3.34 -0.50
N ILE A 154 4.16 -3.71 -1.34
CA ILE A 154 3.55 -2.84 -2.35
C ILE A 154 2.00 -2.87 -2.25
N ALA A 155 1.30 -2.77 -3.38
CA ALA A 155 -0.13 -2.49 -3.46
C ALA A 155 -1.02 -3.48 -2.68
N GLY A 156 -0.61 -4.73 -2.49
CA GLY A 156 -1.39 -5.71 -1.74
C GLY A 156 -1.52 -5.37 -0.24
N THR A 157 -0.68 -4.47 0.28
CA THR A 157 -0.78 -3.92 1.63
C THR A 157 -2.19 -3.39 1.94
N ILE A 158 -2.94 -2.88 0.96
CA ILE A 158 -4.31 -2.37 1.19
C ILE A 158 -5.28 -3.47 1.65
N PHE A 159 -5.07 -4.72 1.19
CA PHE A 159 -5.90 -5.85 1.65
C PHE A 159 -5.59 -6.21 3.10
N VAL A 160 -4.32 -6.08 3.52
CA VAL A 160 -3.91 -6.25 4.92
C VAL A 160 -4.60 -5.20 5.78
N HIS A 161 -4.59 -3.93 5.36
CA HIS A 161 -5.30 -2.85 6.06
C HIS A 161 -6.78 -3.16 6.22
N LYS A 162 -7.44 -3.58 5.13
CA LYS A 162 -8.89 -3.81 5.11
C LYS A 162 -9.31 -5.00 5.98
N ILE A 163 -8.61 -6.13 5.85
CA ILE A 163 -8.96 -7.36 6.56
C ILE A 163 -8.67 -7.22 8.05
N LEU A 164 -7.50 -6.68 8.41
CA LEU A 164 -7.13 -6.48 9.80
C LEU A 164 -7.93 -5.37 10.47
N GLY A 165 -8.25 -4.29 9.75
CA GLY A 165 -9.13 -3.24 10.26
C GLY A 165 -10.52 -3.75 10.59
N ALA A 166 -11.13 -4.52 9.68
CA ALA A 166 -12.41 -5.17 9.93
C ALA A 166 -12.36 -6.15 11.11
N ALA A 167 -11.30 -6.95 11.23
CA ALA A 167 -11.13 -7.89 12.33
C ALA A 167 -10.97 -7.17 13.68
N ALA A 168 -10.21 -6.07 13.69
CA ALA A 168 -10.05 -5.23 14.88
C ALA A 168 -11.39 -4.58 15.27
N GLU A 169 -12.20 -4.15 14.31
CA GLU A 169 -13.55 -3.64 14.60
C GLU A 169 -14.49 -4.71 15.16
N LYS A 170 -14.33 -5.99 14.76
CA LYS A 170 -15.01 -7.14 15.36
C LYS A 170 -14.46 -7.52 16.75
N GLY A 171 -13.42 -6.84 17.25
CA GLY A 171 -12.87 -7.04 18.58
C GLY A 171 -11.84 -8.17 18.68
N TYR A 172 -11.17 -8.51 17.58
CA TYR A 172 -10.04 -9.45 17.62
C TYR A 172 -8.93 -8.87 18.50
N ASP A 173 -8.33 -9.73 19.33
CA ASP A 173 -7.16 -9.37 20.12
C ASP A 173 -5.91 -9.24 19.24
N LEU A 174 -4.87 -8.63 19.81
CA LEU A 174 -3.65 -8.29 19.09
C LEU A 174 -2.93 -9.53 18.53
N ASP A 175 -3.01 -10.67 19.22
CA ASP A 175 -2.33 -11.91 18.82
C ASP A 175 -3.02 -12.54 17.60
N LYS A 176 -4.35 -12.58 17.61
CA LYS A 176 -5.14 -13.04 16.47
C LYS A 176 -4.97 -12.15 15.25
N LEU A 177 -4.81 -10.84 15.44
CA LEU A 177 -4.55 -9.93 14.32
C LEU A 177 -3.17 -10.17 13.68
N VAL A 178 -2.15 -10.51 14.47
CA VAL A 178 -0.84 -10.89 13.92
C VAL A 178 -0.93 -12.21 13.15
N GLU A 179 -1.61 -13.22 13.71
CA GLU A 179 -1.82 -14.51 13.02
C GLU A 179 -2.55 -14.32 11.69
N LEU A 180 -3.67 -13.59 11.72
CA LEU A 180 -4.46 -13.28 10.53
C LEU A 180 -3.64 -12.45 9.53
N GLY A 181 -2.87 -11.47 10.00
CA GLY A 181 -2.06 -10.62 9.13
C GLY A 181 -1.00 -11.40 8.38
N ASN A 182 -0.25 -12.25 9.08
CA ASN A 182 0.74 -13.14 8.47
C ASN A 182 0.10 -14.13 7.49
N LYS A 183 -1.12 -14.60 7.77
CA LYS A 183 -1.89 -15.44 6.86
C LYS A 183 -2.32 -14.69 5.61
N VAL A 184 -2.78 -13.44 5.72
CA VAL A 184 -3.13 -12.60 4.56
C VAL A 184 -1.88 -12.37 3.71
N VAL A 185 -0.77 -11.92 4.31
CA VAL A 185 0.49 -11.65 3.60
C VAL A 185 1.00 -12.90 2.86
N LYS A 186 0.97 -14.07 3.50
CA LYS A 186 1.36 -15.33 2.86
C LYS A 186 0.56 -15.62 1.57
N ASN A 187 -0.73 -15.32 1.57
CA ASN A 187 -1.66 -15.57 0.46
C ASN A 187 -1.73 -14.42 -0.56
N LEU A 188 -0.92 -13.38 -0.37
CA LEU A 188 -0.89 -12.18 -1.18
C LEU A 188 0.30 -12.21 -2.12
N LYS A 189 0.08 -11.94 -3.41
CA LYS A 189 1.12 -11.89 -4.44
C LYS A 189 0.86 -10.73 -5.37
N THR A 190 1.86 -9.87 -5.54
CA THR A 190 1.78 -8.68 -6.39
C THR A 190 2.97 -8.62 -7.33
N MET A 191 2.74 -8.23 -8.58
CA MET A 191 3.81 -7.86 -9.50
C MET A 191 3.35 -6.66 -10.34
N GLY A 192 4.27 -5.72 -10.56
CA GLY A 192 4.00 -4.52 -11.35
C GLY A 192 4.98 -4.29 -12.48
N MET A 193 4.71 -3.25 -13.25
CA MET A 193 5.59 -2.75 -14.29
C MET A 193 5.43 -1.24 -14.46
N SER A 194 6.44 -0.61 -15.05
CA SER A 194 6.45 0.81 -15.34
C SER A 194 6.69 1.07 -16.82
N LEU A 195 5.85 1.92 -17.40
CA LEU A 195 5.98 2.49 -18.73
C LEU A 195 6.85 3.75 -18.73
N LYS A 196 6.79 4.53 -17.63
CA LYS A 196 7.43 5.84 -17.53
C LYS A 196 7.84 6.14 -16.09
N PRO A 197 9.02 6.71 -15.84
CA PRO A 197 9.42 7.13 -14.50
C PRO A 197 8.49 8.21 -13.93
N CYS A 198 8.46 8.31 -12.61
CA CYS A 198 7.87 9.46 -11.94
C CYS A 198 8.89 10.60 -11.79
N THR A 199 8.40 11.82 -11.70
CA THR A 199 9.21 12.98 -11.34
C THR A 199 9.21 13.15 -9.82
N VAL A 200 10.37 13.03 -9.19
CA VAL A 200 10.51 13.23 -7.74
C VAL A 200 10.44 14.72 -7.41
N PHE A 201 9.46 15.15 -6.62
CA PHE A 201 9.14 16.58 -6.45
C PHE A 201 10.27 17.38 -5.77
N THR A 202 11.00 16.75 -4.86
CA THR A 202 12.11 17.37 -4.13
C THR A 202 13.28 17.67 -5.06
N THR A 203 13.68 16.70 -5.89
CA THR A 203 14.83 16.83 -6.80
C THR A 203 14.48 17.44 -8.16
N GLY A 204 13.22 17.34 -8.59
CA GLY A 204 12.75 17.70 -9.93
C GLY A 204 13.26 16.79 -11.04
N LYS A 205 13.82 15.62 -10.70
CA LYS A 205 14.37 14.65 -11.65
C LYS A 205 13.45 13.44 -11.79
N GLU A 206 13.56 12.75 -12.91
CA GLU A 206 12.95 11.43 -13.10
C GLU A 206 13.60 10.42 -12.15
N SER A 207 12.80 9.47 -11.67
CA SER A 207 13.26 8.44 -10.72
C SER A 207 14.23 7.44 -11.34
N PHE A 208 14.15 7.21 -12.65
CA PHE A 208 15.08 6.41 -13.44
C PHE A 208 15.01 6.81 -14.92
N GLU A 209 16.00 6.41 -15.72
CA GLU A 209 16.03 6.63 -17.17
C GLU A 209 15.50 5.40 -17.91
N ILE A 210 14.62 5.57 -18.89
CA ILE A 210 14.11 4.51 -19.78
C ILE A 210 13.89 5.06 -21.18
N ALA A 211 14.05 4.22 -22.21
CA ALA A 211 13.80 4.64 -23.59
C ALA A 211 12.29 4.72 -23.89
N ASP A 212 11.90 5.56 -24.85
CA ASP A 212 10.49 5.78 -25.24
C ASP A 212 9.76 4.50 -25.69
N ASP A 213 10.49 3.48 -26.14
CA ASP A 213 9.97 2.19 -26.60
C ASP A 213 10.22 1.03 -25.61
N GLU A 214 10.65 1.34 -24.39
CA GLU A 214 10.94 0.37 -23.34
C GLU A 214 9.98 0.46 -22.15
N VAL A 215 9.83 -0.66 -21.46
CA VAL A 215 9.12 -0.78 -20.17
C VAL A 215 10.02 -1.49 -19.16
N GLU A 216 9.82 -1.23 -17.88
CA GLU A 216 10.53 -1.89 -16.78
C GLU A 216 9.59 -2.87 -16.06
N ILE A 217 9.92 -4.16 -16.07
CA ILE A 217 9.12 -5.21 -15.45
C ILE A 217 9.58 -5.46 -14.02
N GLY A 218 8.64 -5.42 -13.07
CA GLY A 218 8.90 -5.65 -11.66
C GLY A 218 9.52 -4.46 -10.94
N LEU A 219 9.28 -3.23 -11.42
CA LEU A 219 9.76 -2.00 -10.75
C LEU A 219 9.10 -1.83 -9.37
N GLY A 220 9.86 -1.33 -8.40
CA GLY A 220 9.35 -0.95 -7.07
C GLY A 220 8.67 0.42 -7.04
N ILE A 221 7.91 0.69 -5.98
CA ILE A 221 7.10 1.92 -5.84
C ILE A 221 7.92 3.19 -5.59
N HIS A 222 9.23 3.10 -5.32
CA HIS A 222 10.11 4.27 -5.19
C HIS A 222 11.03 4.44 -6.41
N GLY A 223 10.77 3.73 -7.50
CA GLY A 223 11.63 3.74 -8.69
C GLY A 223 12.82 2.78 -8.61
N GLU A 224 12.81 1.82 -7.66
CA GLU A 224 13.85 0.80 -7.59
C GLU A 224 13.84 -0.06 -8.86
N PRO A 225 15.01 -0.43 -9.39
CA PRO A 225 15.12 -1.26 -10.59
C PRO A 225 14.25 -2.51 -10.48
N GLY A 226 13.66 -2.87 -11.62
CA GLY A 226 12.91 -4.09 -11.74
C GLY A 226 13.81 -5.28 -12.02
N THR A 227 13.20 -6.31 -12.58
CA THR A 227 13.89 -7.54 -12.99
C THR A 227 14.61 -7.36 -14.32
N HIS A 228 14.00 -6.67 -15.26
CA HIS A 228 14.52 -6.41 -16.60
C HIS A 228 13.69 -5.35 -17.34
N ARG A 229 14.26 -4.86 -18.44
CA ARG A 229 13.56 -4.04 -19.44
C ARG A 229 13.19 -4.87 -20.65
N GLU A 230 12.08 -4.51 -21.27
CA GLU A 230 11.67 -5.06 -22.56
C GLU A 230 10.96 -4.01 -23.42
N LYS A 231 10.73 -4.32 -24.70
CA LYS A 231 10.08 -3.40 -25.64
C LYS A 231 8.59 -3.30 -25.39
N MET A 232 8.05 -2.11 -25.68
CA MET A 232 6.62 -1.85 -25.60
C MET A 232 5.82 -2.79 -26.52
N THR A 233 4.76 -3.36 -25.96
CA THR A 233 3.79 -4.21 -26.67
C THR A 233 2.36 -3.92 -26.19
N THR A 234 1.43 -4.84 -26.37
CA THR A 234 0.02 -4.69 -26.01
C THR A 234 -0.23 -4.88 -24.51
N ALA A 235 -1.31 -4.28 -24.00
CA ALA A 235 -1.75 -4.46 -22.62
C ALA A 235 -2.03 -5.94 -22.27
N ASN A 236 -2.56 -6.72 -23.22
CA ASN A 236 -2.85 -8.14 -23.00
C ASN A 236 -1.56 -8.94 -22.76
N GLU A 237 -0.54 -8.74 -23.59
CA GLU A 237 0.74 -9.44 -23.44
C GLU A 237 1.42 -9.10 -22.11
N PHE A 238 1.40 -7.84 -21.68
CA PHE A 238 1.93 -7.47 -20.37
C PHE A 238 1.10 -8.06 -19.22
N THR A 239 -0.22 -8.05 -19.34
CA THR A 239 -1.13 -8.64 -18.35
C THR A 239 -0.86 -10.14 -18.19
N GLU A 240 -0.71 -10.87 -19.30
CA GLU A 240 -0.39 -12.29 -19.31
C GLU A 240 0.97 -12.56 -18.64
N LYS A 241 2.03 -11.83 -19.04
CA LYS A 241 3.37 -11.97 -18.44
C LYS A 241 3.38 -11.78 -16.92
N LEU A 242 2.75 -10.72 -16.43
CA LEU A 242 2.67 -10.46 -14.98
C LEU A 242 1.81 -11.52 -14.29
N PHE A 243 0.65 -11.84 -14.87
CA PHE A 243 -0.25 -12.85 -14.31
C PHE A 243 0.40 -14.23 -14.22
N GLU A 244 1.15 -14.68 -15.22
CA GLU A 244 1.82 -15.98 -15.20
C GLU A 244 2.78 -16.12 -14.03
N LYS A 245 3.57 -15.07 -13.73
CA LYS A 245 4.47 -15.04 -12.58
C LYS A 245 3.70 -15.11 -11.27
N ILE A 246 2.66 -14.29 -11.13
CA ILE A 246 1.81 -14.25 -9.92
C ILE A 246 1.12 -15.60 -9.72
N TYR A 247 0.54 -16.15 -10.77
CA TYR A 247 -0.17 -17.43 -10.76
C TYR A 247 0.74 -18.58 -10.34
N ALA A 248 1.97 -18.64 -10.87
CA ALA A 248 2.93 -19.67 -10.54
C ALA A 248 3.29 -19.73 -9.04
N GLU A 249 3.18 -18.60 -8.34
CA GLU A 249 3.48 -18.51 -6.90
C GLU A 249 2.24 -18.53 -5.99
N SER A 250 1.04 -18.42 -6.56
CA SER A 250 -0.20 -18.28 -5.79
C SER A 250 -0.82 -19.63 -5.35
N ASP A 251 -0.14 -20.76 -5.59
CA ASP A 251 -0.61 -22.14 -5.29
C ASP A 251 -2.10 -22.34 -5.62
N VAL A 252 -2.45 -22.05 -6.87
CA VAL A 252 -3.84 -21.95 -7.33
C VAL A 252 -4.42 -23.31 -7.67
N GLN A 253 -5.59 -23.60 -7.11
CA GLN A 253 -6.40 -24.77 -7.40
C GLN A 253 -7.76 -24.36 -7.98
N LYS A 254 -8.33 -25.23 -8.81
CA LYS A 254 -9.67 -25.00 -9.39
C LYS A 254 -10.71 -24.87 -8.26
N GLY A 255 -11.51 -23.81 -8.31
CA GLY A 255 -12.51 -23.49 -7.29
C GLY A 255 -11.99 -22.66 -6.12
N ASP A 256 -10.69 -22.33 -6.09
CA ASP A 256 -10.18 -21.34 -5.14
C ASP A 256 -10.81 -19.96 -5.39
N ARG A 257 -10.97 -19.21 -4.31
CA ARG A 257 -11.60 -17.88 -4.30
C ARG A 257 -10.52 -16.83 -4.17
N PHE A 258 -10.59 -15.78 -4.99
CA PHE A 258 -9.61 -14.71 -5.01
C PHE A 258 -10.25 -13.32 -4.90
N ALA A 259 -9.52 -12.39 -4.29
CA ALA A 259 -9.68 -10.97 -4.55
C ALA A 259 -8.57 -10.49 -5.49
N VAL A 260 -8.93 -9.57 -6.38
CA VAL A 260 -8.07 -9.02 -7.42
C VAL A 260 -7.96 -7.52 -7.24
N LEU A 261 -6.75 -6.99 -7.40
CA LEU A 261 -6.52 -5.55 -7.53
C LEU A 261 -5.69 -5.28 -8.79
N VAL A 262 -6.22 -4.42 -9.66
CA VAL A 262 -5.50 -3.80 -10.77
C VAL A 262 -5.21 -2.36 -10.38
N ASN A 263 -3.98 -2.12 -9.94
CA ASN A 263 -3.55 -0.86 -9.34
C ASN A 263 -2.75 -0.03 -10.35
N GLY A 264 -3.15 1.22 -10.60
CA GLY A 264 -2.34 2.18 -11.34
C GLY A 264 -1.27 2.83 -10.46
N LEU A 265 -0.10 3.11 -11.05
CA LEU A 265 1.03 3.72 -10.34
C LEU A 265 1.02 5.26 -10.35
N GLY A 266 -0.02 5.90 -10.92
CA GLY A 266 -0.10 7.35 -11.00
C GLY A 266 -0.81 7.81 -12.28
N GLU A 267 -0.02 7.98 -13.35
CA GLU A 267 -0.49 8.56 -14.63
C GLU A 267 -1.27 7.57 -15.52
N THR A 268 -1.24 6.26 -15.22
CA THR A 268 -2.04 5.28 -15.98
C THR A 268 -3.53 5.51 -15.74
N THR A 269 -4.24 5.71 -16.83
CA THR A 269 -5.65 6.10 -16.83
C THR A 269 -6.56 4.92 -16.50
N LEU A 270 -7.76 5.21 -15.98
CA LEU A 270 -8.77 4.17 -15.73
C LEU A 270 -9.13 3.39 -17.00
N ILE A 271 -9.08 4.02 -18.19
CA ILE A 271 -9.33 3.34 -19.46
C ILE A 271 -8.33 2.20 -19.65
N GLU A 272 -7.04 2.47 -19.44
CA GLU A 272 -5.97 1.47 -19.55
C GLU A 272 -6.12 0.38 -18.49
N LEU A 273 -6.41 0.76 -17.23
CA LEU A 273 -6.61 -0.20 -16.14
C LEU A 273 -7.80 -1.12 -16.38
N PHE A 274 -8.89 -0.65 -17.00
CA PHE A 274 -10.03 -1.50 -17.36
C PHE A 274 -9.72 -2.43 -18.54
N ILE A 275 -8.86 -2.03 -19.48
CA ILE A 275 -8.37 -2.91 -20.55
C ILE A 275 -7.54 -4.06 -19.95
N ILE A 276 -6.63 -3.74 -19.03
CA ILE A 276 -5.83 -4.71 -18.29
C ILE A 276 -6.74 -5.67 -17.50
N ASN A 277 -7.68 -5.11 -16.73
CA ASN A 277 -8.62 -5.93 -15.95
C ASN A 277 -9.46 -6.84 -16.85
N ASN A 278 -9.93 -6.36 -18.01
CA ASN A 278 -10.71 -7.19 -18.93
C ASN A 278 -9.96 -8.48 -19.29
N HIS A 279 -8.71 -8.38 -19.71
CA HIS A 279 -7.92 -9.56 -20.06
C HIS A 279 -7.57 -10.42 -18.84
N LEU A 280 -7.25 -9.80 -17.70
CA LEU A 280 -6.98 -10.52 -16.45
C LEU A 280 -8.16 -11.39 -16.00
N GLN A 281 -9.40 -10.90 -16.14
CA GLN A 281 -10.59 -11.67 -15.79
C GLN A 281 -10.78 -12.89 -16.71
N ASP A 282 -10.48 -12.77 -18.00
CA ASP A 282 -10.50 -13.90 -18.93
C ASP A 282 -9.45 -14.97 -18.51
N LEU A 283 -8.23 -14.55 -18.21
CA LEU A 283 -7.15 -15.43 -17.74
C LEU A 283 -7.54 -16.18 -16.45
N LEU A 284 -8.09 -15.45 -15.45
CA LEU A 284 -8.53 -16.05 -14.18
C LEU A 284 -9.67 -17.06 -14.40
N LYS A 285 -10.64 -16.73 -15.26
CA LYS A 285 -11.73 -17.63 -15.61
C LYS A 285 -11.23 -18.92 -16.27
N ASP A 286 -10.24 -18.82 -17.16
CA ASP A 286 -9.63 -19.98 -17.83
C ASP A 286 -8.87 -20.89 -16.87
N LYS A 287 -8.32 -20.33 -15.78
CA LYS A 287 -7.74 -21.12 -14.67
C LYS A 287 -8.79 -21.75 -13.75
N GLY A 288 -10.07 -21.40 -13.91
CA GLY A 288 -11.18 -21.95 -13.12
C GLY A 288 -11.17 -21.49 -11.67
N VAL A 289 -10.67 -20.29 -11.39
CA VAL A 289 -10.80 -19.64 -10.08
C VAL A 289 -12.04 -18.76 -10.01
N GLU A 290 -12.52 -18.52 -8.79
CA GLU A 290 -13.65 -17.63 -8.54
C GLU A 290 -13.15 -16.28 -8.03
N VAL A 291 -13.37 -15.21 -8.80
CA VAL A 291 -13.06 -13.85 -8.37
C VAL A 291 -14.24 -13.29 -7.60
N THR A 292 -14.06 -13.06 -6.31
CA THR A 292 -15.12 -12.62 -5.38
C THR A 292 -15.16 -11.11 -5.19
N LYS A 293 -14.02 -10.45 -5.40
CA LYS A 293 -13.89 -8.99 -5.34
C LYS A 293 -12.84 -8.52 -6.34
N THR A 294 -13.11 -7.41 -7.01
CA THR A 294 -12.18 -6.77 -7.93
C THR A 294 -12.11 -5.27 -7.64
N LEU A 295 -10.90 -4.77 -7.48
CA LEU A 295 -10.58 -3.36 -7.33
C LEU A 295 -9.79 -2.91 -8.56
N VAL A 296 -10.20 -1.80 -9.19
CA VAL A 296 -9.51 -1.22 -10.35
C VAL A 296 -9.37 0.27 -10.12
N GLY A 297 -8.14 0.79 -10.15
CA GLY A 297 -7.88 2.21 -9.90
C GLY A 297 -6.52 2.48 -9.26
N ASN A 298 -6.33 3.67 -8.71
CA ASN A 298 -5.10 4.06 -8.02
C ASN A 298 -5.28 3.88 -6.51
N TYR A 299 -4.67 2.84 -5.95
CA TYR A 299 -4.75 2.50 -4.53
C TYR A 299 -3.39 2.67 -3.83
N MET A 300 -2.29 2.32 -4.50
CA MET A 300 -0.94 2.63 -4.04
C MET A 300 -0.11 3.09 -5.23
N THR A 301 0.10 4.40 -5.31
CA THR A 301 0.77 5.03 -6.46
C THR A 301 2.28 5.14 -6.26
N SER A 302 2.96 5.70 -7.25
CA SER A 302 4.32 6.22 -7.18
C SER A 302 4.34 7.57 -7.88
N LEU A 303 3.80 8.60 -7.22
CA LEU A 303 3.61 9.93 -7.77
C LEU A 303 2.89 9.89 -9.12
N ASP A 304 3.56 10.33 -10.19
CA ASP A 304 3.07 10.37 -11.57
C ASP A 304 3.65 9.24 -12.44
N MET A 305 4.05 8.12 -11.83
CA MET A 305 4.59 6.99 -12.60
C MET A 305 3.52 6.46 -13.55
N GLY A 306 3.91 6.24 -14.81
CA GLY A 306 3.09 5.50 -15.76
C GLY A 306 3.37 4.02 -15.58
N GLY A 307 2.36 3.22 -15.25
CA GLY A 307 2.50 1.80 -14.99
C GLY A 307 1.34 1.25 -14.16
N PHE A 308 1.37 -0.06 -13.95
CA PHE A 308 0.35 -0.74 -13.16
C PHE A 308 0.94 -1.95 -12.41
N SER A 309 0.21 -2.43 -11.42
CA SER A 309 0.44 -3.71 -10.78
C SER A 309 -0.83 -4.55 -10.70
N ILE A 310 -0.63 -5.86 -10.68
CA ILE A 310 -1.67 -6.85 -10.43
C ILE A 310 -1.39 -7.48 -9.08
N THR A 311 -2.40 -7.53 -8.22
CA THR A 311 -2.36 -8.26 -6.95
C THR A 311 -3.43 -9.34 -6.96
N LEU A 312 -3.05 -10.55 -6.57
CA LEU A 312 -3.97 -11.62 -6.22
C LEU A 312 -3.89 -11.90 -4.72
N LEU A 313 -5.04 -12.00 -4.08
CA LEU A 313 -5.17 -12.50 -2.71
C LEU A 313 -6.04 -13.75 -2.72
N LYS A 314 -5.46 -14.90 -2.36
CA LYS A 314 -6.21 -16.14 -2.13
C LYS A 314 -7.01 -16.01 -0.84
N LEU A 315 -8.31 -16.23 -0.93
CA LEU A 315 -9.26 -16.05 0.17
C LEU A 315 -9.69 -17.40 0.73
N ASP A 316 -9.82 -17.43 2.06
CA ASP A 316 -10.75 -18.33 2.71
C ASP A 316 -12.00 -17.56 3.13
N LYS A 317 -12.93 -18.29 3.74
CA LYS A 317 -14.22 -17.74 4.16
C LYS A 317 -14.09 -16.56 5.13
N GLU A 318 -13.18 -16.65 6.10
CA GLU A 318 -13.00 -15.59 7.10
C GLU A 318 -12.45 -14.32 6.43
N MET A 319 -11.41 -14.45 5.60
CA MET A 319 -10.80 -13.32 4.89
C MET A 319 -11.80 -12.66 3.95
N GLU A 320 -12.64 -13.43 3.24
CA GLU A 320 -13.68 -12.89 2.37
C GLU A 320 -14.76 -12.11 3.14
N GLU A 321 -15.23 -12.63 4.27
CA GLU A 321 -16.20 -11.93 5.13
C GLU A 321 -15.63 -10.62 5.68
N LEU A 322 -14.35 -10.58 6.05
CA LEU A 322 -13.66 -9.38 6.55
C LEU A 322 -13.40 -8.35 5.45
N LEU A 323 -13.01 -8.82 4.26
CA LEU A 323 -12.79 -7.97 3.10
C LEU A 323 -14.07 -7.25 2.64
N ASN A 324 -15.23 -7.88 2.84
CA ASN A 324 -16.54 -7.34 2.51
C ASN A 324 -17.27 -6.68 3.69
N ALA A 325 -16.67 -6.67 4.89
CA ALA A 325 -17.22 -5.94 6.02
C ALA A 325 -17.24 -4.42 5.74
N GLU A 326 -18.18 -3.73 6.38
CA GLU A 326 -18.32 -2.27 6.30
C GLU A 326 -17.01 -1.55 6.64
N GLU A 327 -16.74 -0.47 5.92
CA GLU A 327 -15.68 0.49 6.22
C GLU A 327 -16.17 1.91 5.89
N ASP A 328 -15.52 2.90 6.48
CA ASP A 328 -15.75 4.32 6.19
C ASP A 328 -14.42 5.07 6.18
N THR A 329 -13.73 4.99 5.04
CA THR A 329 -12.47 5.67 4.75
C THR A 329 -12.62 6.67 3.59
N ILE A 330 -11.53 7.29 3.16
CA ILE A 330 -11.56 8.26 2.06
C ILE A 330 -11.49 7.55 0.70
N ALA A 331 -10.82 6.39 0.64
CA ALA A 331 -10.32 5.84 -0.63
C ALA A 331 -10.47 4.32 -0.79
N PHE A 332 -11.38 3.67 -0.06
CA PHE A 332 -11.70 2.24 -0.23
C PHE A 332 -13.19 2.03 -0.55
#